data_AF-A0A426ZFF4-F1
#
_entry.id   AF-A0A426ZFF4-F1
#
_cell.length_a   1.000
_cell.length_b   1.000
_cell.length_c   1.000
_cell.angle_alpha   90.00
_cell.angle_beta   90.00
_cell.angle_gamma   90.00
#
_symmetry.space_group_name_H-M   'P 1'
#
loop_
_entity.id
_entity.type
_entity.pdbx_description
1 polymer ?
#
loop_
_entity_poly.entity_id
_entity_poly.type
_entity_poly.pdbx_seq_one_letter_code
_entity_poly.pdbx_strand_id
1 'polypeptide(L)'
;MFNMAIRSPASPLRLAACLLLSLTGRLRAEPCIAVYWGQNGFEGGLREACATGNYKYVLIAFLNQFGGGKTPQMNLAGHWDPNSGGCTFLSNEIISCQQR
;
A
#
# COMPACT_ATOMS: atom_id res chain seq x y z
N MET A 1 -16.06 -52.92 12.98
CA MET A 1 -14.80 -52.15 12.83
C MET A 1 -15.18 -50.67 12.76
N PHE A 2 -15.33 -50.00 13.90
CA PHE A 2 -15.57 -48.55 13.96
C PHE A 2 -14.44 -47.95 14.81
N ASN A 3 -13.51 -47.26 14.16
CA ASN A 3 -12.41 -46.60 14.83
C ASN A 3 -12.94 -45.28 15.42
N MET A 4 -13.26 -45.28 16.72
CA MET A 4 -13.61 -44.05 17.43
C MET A 4 -12.32 -43.24 17.66
N ALA A 5 -12.10 -42.21 16.85
CA ALA A 5 -11.02 -41.26 17.06
C ALA A 5 -11.31 -40.45 18.34
N ILE A 6 -10.64 -40.79 19.43
CA ILE A 6 -10.69 -40.05 20.70
C ILE A 6 -10.03 -38.69 20.44
N ARG A 7 -10.83 -37.61 20.38
CA ARG A 7 -10.30 -36.25 20.38
C ARG A 7 -9.73 -35.97 21.77
N SER A 8 -8.40 -35.83 21.85
CA SER A 8 -7.73 -35.42 23.08
C SER A 8 -8.30 -34.08 23.56
N PRO A 9 -8.76 -33.97 24.83
CA PRO A 9 -9.18 -32.69 25.38
C PRO A 9 -7.96 -31.76 25.38
N ALA A 10 -8.15 -30.53 24.90
CA ALA A 10 -7.08 -29.54 24.94
C ALA A 10 -6.68 -29.31 26.40
N SER A 11 -5.43 -29.64 26.75
CA SER A 11 -4.90 -29.43 28.10
C SER A 11 -5.12 -27.97 28.53
N PRO A 12 -5.57 -27.69 29.76
CA PRO A 12 -5.86 -26.34 30.24
C PRO A 12 -4.64 -25.42 30.10
N LEU A 13 -3.43 -25.97 30.14
CA LEU A 13 -2.17 -25.26 29.91
C LEU A 13 -2.05 -24.73 28.47
N ARG A 14 -2.53 -25.47 27.47
CA ARG A 14 -2.55 -25.04 26.07
C ARG A 14 -3.56 -23.93 25.83
N LEU A 15 -4.74 -24.02 26.45
CA LEU A 15 -5.73 -22.93 26.40
C LEU A 15 -5.19 -21.66 27.07
N ALA A 16 -4.57 -21.80 28.24
CA ALA A 16 -3.96 -20.68 28.95
C ALA A 16 -2.83 -20.03 28.15
N ALA A 17 -1.97 -20.83 27.51
CA ALA A 17 -0.93 -20.33 26.62
C ALA A 17 -1.52 -19.57 25.41
N CYS A 18 -2.54 -20.10 24.75
CA CYS A 18 -3.22 -19.40 23.66
C CYS A 18 -3.87 -18.08 24.11
N LEU A 19 -4.51 -18.06 25.29
CA LEU A 19 -5.09 -16.82 25.83
C LEU A 19 -4.00 -15.78 26.13
N LEU A 20 -2.87 -16.20 26.73
CA LEU A 20 -1.74 -15.30 27.00
C LEU A 20 -1.12 -14.74 25.72
N LEU A 21 -0.98 -15.56 24.66
CA LEU A 21 -0.55 -15.10 23.33
C LEU A 21 -1.56 -14.12 22.69
N SER A 22 -2.86 -14.32 22.90
CA SER A 22 -3.88 -13.36 22.40
C SER A 22 -3.92 -12.05 23.20
N LEU A 23 -3.63 -12.08 24.51
CA LEU A 23 -3.58 -10.89 25.37
C LEU A 23 -2.30 -10.06 25.15
N THR A 24 -1.20 -10.73 24.78
CA THR A 24 0.08 -10.08 24.44
C THR A 24 0.19 -9.70 22.97
N GLY A 25 -0.56 -10.39 22.10
CA GLY A 25 -0.70 -10.10 20.69
C GLY A 25 -1.44 -8.78 20.48
N ARG A 26 -0.70 -7.68 20.40
CA ARG A 26 -1.26 -6.42 19.98
C ARG A 26 -1.62 -6.52 18.48
N LEU A 27 -2.89 -6.71 18.16
CA LEU A 27 -3.43 -6.36 16.84
C LEU A 27 -3.43 -4.84 16.72
N ARG A 28 -2.25 -4.25 16.53
CA ARG A 28 -2.09 -2.84 16.25
C ARG A 28 -2.14 -2.69 14.74
N ALA A 29 -3.24 -2.12 14.25
CA ALA A 29 -3.19 -1.45 12.97
C ALA A 29 -2.12 -0.36 13.09
N GLU A 30 -1.05 -0.46 12.31
CA GLU A 30 -0.08 0.63 12.26
C GLU A 30 -0.78 1.86 11.70
N PRO A 31 -0.76 3.01 12.41
CA PRO A 31 -1.31 4.23 11.86
C PRO A 31 -0.57 4.56 10.57
N CYS A 32 -1.30 4.57 9.45
CA CYS A 32 -0.75 4.75 8.12
C CYS A 32 -1.47 5.92 7.45
N ILE A 33 -0.71 6.82 6.85
CA ILE A 33 -1.24 7.92 6.05
C ILE A 33 -1.05 7.57 4.57
N ALA A 34 -2.11 7.75 3.79
CA ALA A 34 -2.05 7.72 2.34
C ALA A 34 -2.22 9.15 1.80
N VAL A 35 -1.51 9.49 0.74
CA VAL A 35 -1.61 10.80 0.09
C VAL A 35 -1.80 10.63 -1.40
N TYR A 36 -2.61 11.51 -2.01
CA TYR A 36 -2.66 11.64 -3.47
C TYR A 36 -1.56 12.60 -3.92
N TRP A 37 -0.80 12.21 -4.94
CA TRP A 37 0.25 13.01 -5.55
C TRP A 37 0.05 13.07 -7.06
N GLY A 38 0.29 14.22 -7.68
CA GLY A 38 0.34 14.36 -9.13
C GLY A 38 -0.60 15.43 -9.69
N GLN A 39 -1.43 16.08 -8.88
CA GLN A 39 -2.42 17.05 -9.36
C GLN A 39 -2.04 18.52 -9.18
N ASN A 40 -0.83 18.80 -8.68
CA ASN A 40 -0.31 20.16 -8.58
C ASN A 40 1.21 20.17 -8.84
N GLY A 41 1.66 20.85 -9.91
CA GLY A 41 3.10 20.95 -10.23
C GLY A 41 3.96 21.64 -9.17
N PHE A 42 3.34 22.27 -8.17
CA PHE A 42 4.02 22.90 -7.02
C PHE A 42 4.03 22.04 -5.75
N GLU A 43 3.56 20.79 -5.79
CA GLU A 43 3.51 19.90 -4.62
C GLU A 43 4.84 19.17 -4.31
N GLY A 44 5.87 19.41 -5.13
CA GLY A 44 7.14 18.69 -5.07
C GLY A 44 7.13 17.37 -5.85
N GLY A 45 8.30 16.76 -6.02
CA GLY A 45 8.48 15.50 -6.74
C GLY A 45 7.97 14.29 -5.95
N LEU A 46 7.70 13.18 -6.65
CA LEU A 46 7.22 11.94 -6.02
C LEU A 46 8.27 11.39 -5.03
N ARG A 47 9.55 11.45 -5.41
CA ARG A 47 10.67 11.08 -4.54
C ARG A 47 10.71 11.91 -3.25
N GLU A 48 10.39 13.20 -3.33
CA GLU A 48 10.39 14.11 -2.19
C GLU A 48 9.23 13.80 -1.24
N ALA A 49 8.04 13.55 -1.79
CA ALA A 49 6.89 13.10 -1.01
C ALA A 49 7.22 11.82 -0.21
N CYS A 50 7.82 10.81 -0.86
CA CYS A 50 8.26 9.58 -0.19
C CYS A 50 9.38 9.82 0.82
N ALA A 51 10.27 10.78 0.57
CA ALA A 51 11.38 11.11 1.47
C ALA A 51 10.94 11.74 2.79
N THR A 52 9.71 12.27 2.88
CA THR A 52 9.17 12.83 4.13
C THR A 52 9.04 11.79 5.24
N GLY A 53 8.86 10.50 4.90
CA GLY A 53 8.55 9.44 5.86
C GLY A 53 7.14 9.53 6.47
N ASN A 54 6.31 10.49 6.02
CA ASN A 54 4.97 10.69 6.57
C ASN A 54 3.93 9.75 5.97
N TYR A 55 4.16 9.23 4.76
CA TYR A 55 3.17 8.49 3.99
C TYR A 55 3.57 7.02 3.84
N LYS A 56 2.68 6.12 4.24
CA LYS A 56 2.82 4.68 3.95
C LYS A 56 2.47 4.37 2.50
N TYR A 57 1.56 5.15 1.93
CA TYR A 57 1.08 4.98 0.55
C TYR A 57 1.06 6.33 -0.16
N VAL A 58 1.56 6.35 -1.39
CA VAL A 58 1.42 7.50 -2.30
C VAL A 58 0.64 7.04 -3.51
N LEU A 59 -0.53 7.64 -3.72
CA LEU A 59 -1.48 7.33 -4.78
C LEU A 59 -1.23 8.30 -5.94
N ILE A 60 -0.70 7.79 -7.05
CA ILE A 60 -0.42 8.60 -8.23
C ILE A 60 -1.74 8.97 -8.92
N ALA A 61 -1.98 10.26 -9.06
CA ALA A 61 -3.23 10.86 -9.50
C ALA A 61 -3.02 11.72 -10.77
N PHE A 62 -3.68 11.44 -11.90
CA PHE A 62 -4.62 10.32 -12.17
C PHE A 62 -4.54 9.75 -13.59
N LEU A 63 -4.91 8.48 -13.74
CA LEU A 63 -5.42 7.96 -15.02
C LEU A 63 -6.87 8.43 -15.18
N ASN A 64 -7.06 9.58 -15.83
CA ASN A 64 -8.35 10.28 -15.86
C ASN A 64 -9.19 9.98 -17.11
N GLN A 65 -8.61 9.35 -18.13
CA GLN A 65 -9.33 8.91 -19.32
C GLN A 65 -9.16 7.42 -19.52
N PHE A 66 -10.26 6.69 -19.48
CA PHE A 66 -10.31 5.24 -19.69
C PHE A 66 -11.73 4.79 -20.07
N GLY A 67 -11.86 3.56 -20.57
CA GLY A 67 -13.14 2.93 -20.91
C GLY A 67 -13.76 3.41 -22.23
N GLY A 68 -14.82 2.73 -22.69
CA GLY A 68 -15.59 3.14 -23.87
C GLY A 68 -14.80 3.20 -25.18
N GLY A 69 -13.75 2.38 -25.34
CA GLY A 69 -12.89 2.38 -26.53
C GLY A 69 -11.90 3.55 -26.60
N LYS A 70 -11.80 4.38 -25.55
CA LYS A 70 -10.82 5.46 -25.49
C LYS A 70 -9.41 4.92 -25.24
N THR A 71 -8.42 5.54 -25.87
CA THR A 71 -7.01 5.36 -25.49
C THR A 71 -6.82 5.85 -24.05
N PRO A 72 -6.28 5.03 -23.13
CA PRO A 72 -6.06 5.46 -21.76
C PRO A 72 -5.08 6.64 -21.70
N GLN A 73 -5.42 7.68 -20.94
CA GLN A 73 -4.53 8.83 -20.72
C GLN A 73 -4.41 9.15 -19.24
N MET A 74 -3.16 9.45 -18.86
CA MET A 74 -2.80 9.97 -17.55
C MET A 74 -2.71 11.49 -17.61
N ASN A 75 -3.04 12.15 -16.51
CA ASN A 75 -2.84 13.57 -16.30
C ASN A 75 -2.17 13.75 -14.95
N LEU A 76 -0.96 14.33 -14.95
CA LEU A 76 -0.21 14.69 -13.75
C LEU A 76 -0.10 16.22 -13.63
N ALA A 77 -1.17 16.92 -13.99
CA ALA A 77 -1.28 18.38 -13.97
C ALA A 77 -0.03 19.08 -14.55
N GLY A 78 0.67 19.85 -13.72
CA GLY A 78 1.84 20.65 -14.10
C GLY A 78 3.18 19.94 -13.95
N HIS A 79 3.22 18.64 -13.63
CA HIS A 79 4.47 17.90 -13.50
C HIS A 79 5.11 17.68 -14.87
N TRP A 80 4.58 16.71 -15.64
CA TRP A 80 5.11 16.32 -16.95
C TRP A 80 4.00 15.79 -17.84
N ASP A 81 4.14 15.94 -19.16
CA ASP A 81 3.16 15.42 -20.12
C ASP A 81 3.40 13.93 -20.41
N PRO A 82 2.47 13.03 -20.01
CA PRO A 82 2.61 11.60 -20.25
C PRO A 82 2.58 11.24 -21.75
N ASN A 83 1.94 12.06 -22.59
CA ASN A 83 1.77 11.76 -24.02
C ASN A 83 3.07 11.92 -24.83
N SER A 84 4.08 12.58 -24.25
CA SER A 84 5.41 12.75 -24.85
C SER A 84 6.42 11.69 -24.40
N GLY A 85 6.03 10.75 -23.53
CA GLY A 85 6.96 9.88 -22.80
C GLY A 85 7.71 10.58 -21.66
N GLY A 86 7.39 11.85 -21.39
CA GLY A 86 8.04 12.68 -20.38
C GLY A 86 7.91 12.19 -18.94
N CYS A 87 6.99 11.26 -18.66
CA CYS A 87 6.79 10.70 -17.32
C CYS A 87 7.63 9.45 -17.01
N THR A 88 8.43 8.95 -17.95
CA THR A 88 9.18 7.68 -17.77
C THR A 88 10.21 7.74 -16.63
N PHE A 89 10.78 8.91 -16.34
CA PHE A 89 11.70 9.10 -15.21
C PHE A 89 11.06 8.78 -13.85
N LEU A 90 9.72 8.90 -13.73
CA LEU A 90 8.98 8.56 -12.51
C LEU A 90 9.20 7.11 -12.11
N SER A 91 9.58 6.21 -13.03
CA SER A 91 9.95 4.83 -12.70
C SER A 91 11.05 4.77 -11.64
N ASN A 92 12.07 5.62 -11.73
CA ASN A 92 13.15 5.68 -10.74
C ASN A 92 12.67 6.27 -9.40
N GLU A 93 11.75 7.23 -9.44
CA GLU A 93 11.16 7.79 -8.21
C GLU A 93 10.27 6.78 -7.50
N ILE A 94 9.47 6.00 -8.25
CA ILE A 94 8.66 4.90 -7.74
C ILE A 94 9.55 3.85 -7.08
N ILE A 95 10.65 3.44 -7.73
CA ILE A 95 11.62 2.50 -7.13
C ILE A 95 12.20 3.07 -5.83
N SER A 96 12.54 4.37 -5.80
CA SER A 96 13.01 5.02 -4.58
C SER A 96 11.98 5.02 -3.45
N CYS A 97 10.68 5.13 -3.77
CA CYS A 97 9.60 4.99 -2.79
C CYS A 97 9.45 3.55 -2.29
N GLN A 98 9.53 2.56 -3.17
CA GLN A 98 9.36 1.14 -2.84
C GLN A 98 10.51 0.55 -2.01
N GLN A 99 11.69 1.16 -2.07
CA GLN A 99 12.86 0.76 -1.28
C GLN A 99 12.87 1.33 0.15
N ARG A 100 11.84 2.08 0.53
CA ARG A 100 11.67 2.64 1.88
C ARG A 100 10.74 1.77 2.72
#